data_AF-A0A172T6K1-F1
#
_entry.id   AF-A0A172T6K1-F1
#
_cell.length_a   1.000
_cell.length_b   1.000
_cell.length_c   1.000
_cell.angle_alpha   90.00
_cell.angle_beta   90.00
_cell.angle_gamma   90.00
#
_symmetry.space_group_name_H-M   'P 1'
#
loop_
_entity.id
_entity.type
_entity.pdbx_description
1 polymer ?
#
loop_
_entity_poly.entity_id
_entity_poly.type
_entity_poly.pdbx_seq_one_letter_code
_entity_poly.pdbx_strand_id
1 'polypeptide(L)'
;MVKLLPVLGLLLLSSAHATYSTSAAEDLAAALKKARQWTARGQVEVSVFFPPRTTPTRTANALPAVPFRPALLARNFTVTRSDAEAIAGRPSTRFDLTPKQGAAARWSLWIDREWNVPLAFEERMPDGTLARRAAFLKVNGALARAPAPQLPSGSGLGAVLKAALPGLRLPAGFVPVAARARAAAQGGIEITLSDGVNVLALIVAPRNVRGAVGVASVRVAGAGGVRFVWLVGNLPDAALKLALANVRQVNEAGLGTFAAPVDSNR
;
A
#
# COMPACT_ATOMS: atom_id res chain seq x y z
N MET A 1 -44.13 -34.58 47.62
CA MET A 1 -44.54 -34.39 46.21
C MET A 1 -44.07 -33.03 45.76
N VAL A 2 -43.26 -33.00 44.70
CA VAL A 2 -42.62 -31.83 44.08
C VAL A 2 -43.62 -31.08 43.19
N LYS A 3 -43.52 -29.74 43.09
CA LYS A 3 -43.83 -28.90 41.90
C LYS A 3 -43.54 -27.42 42.23
N LEU A 4 -42.34 -26.90 41.94
CA LEU A 4 -41.85 -26.26 40.70
C LEU A 4 -42.46 -24.87 40.43
N LEU A 5 -41.63 -23.82 40.62
CA LEU A 5 -41.80 -22.44 40.17
C LEU A 5 -41.77 -22.33 38.64
N PRO A 6 -42.44 -21.33 38.02
CA PRO A 6 -42.15 -20.93 36.65
C PRO A 6 -41.03 -19.88 36.63
N VAL A 7 -39.94 -20.25 35.95
CA VAL A 7 -38.94 -19.35 35.36
C VAL A 7 -39.25 -19.30 33.87
N LEU A 8 -39.34 -18.10 33.25
CA LEU A 8 -38.72 -17.74 31.96
C LEU A 8 -39.38 -16.50 31.34
N GLY A 9 -38.55 -15.59 30.84
CA GLY A 9 -38.99 -14.55 29.91
C GLY A 9 -37.98 -13.42 29.70
N LEU A 10 -36.66 -13.69 29.75
CA LEU A 10 -35.67 -12.66 29.43
C LEU A 10 -35.41 -12.67 27.91
N LEU A 11 -35.84 -11.57 27.26
CA LEU A 11 -35.67 -11.28 25.84
C LEU A 11 -34.19 -11.30 25.44
N LEU A 12 -33.83 -12.24 24.57
CA LEU A 12 -32.58 -12.23 23.82
C LEU A 12 -32.64 -11.13 22.76
N LEU A 13 -32.04 -9.98 23.06
CA LEU A 13 -31.65 -8.98 22.06
C LEU A 13 -30.62 -9.62 21.13
N SER A 14 -31.10 -10.04 19.96
CA SER A 14 -30.27 -10.53 18.87
C SER A 14 -29.49 -9.35 18.28
N SER A 15 -28.24 -9.19 18.70
CA SER A 15 -27.28 -8.30 18.04
C SER A 15 -26.93 -8.86 16.66
N ALA A 16 -27.68 -8.42 15.65
CA ALA A 16 -27.38 -8.65 14.24
C ALA A 16 -26.04 -7.97 13.90
N HIS A 17 -24.93 -8.69 14.07
CA HIS A 17 -23.64 -8.34 13.47
C HIS A 17 -23.74 -8.66 11.99
N ALA A 18 -24.28 -7.70 11.26
CA ALA A 18 -24.52 -7.84 9.84
C ALA A 18 -23.22 -8.07 9.07
N THR A 19 -23.28 -9.11 8.26
CA THR A 19 -22.37 -9.56 7.21
C THR A 19 -22.21 -8.48 6.13
N TYR A 20 -21.43 -7.42 6.41
CA TYR A 20 -21.18 -6.31 5.46
C TYR A 20 -19.76 -6.31 4.85
N SER A 21 -18.90 -7.26 5.21
CA SER A 21 -17.48 -7.18 4.82
C SER A 21 -17.21 -7.56 3.36
N THR A 22 -17.98 -8.50 2.79
CA THR A 22 -17.79 -8.93 1.39
C THR A 22 -18.27 -7.87 0.40
N SER A 23 -19.47 -7.31 0.62
CA SER A 23 -20.03 -6.25 -0.24
C SER A 23 -19.18 -4.98 -0.21
N ALA A 24 -18.66 -4.58 0.95
CA ALA A 24 -17.78 -3.41 1.05
C ALA A 24 -16.49 -3.57 0.22
N ALA A 25 -15.89 -4.77 0.21
CA ALA A 25 -14.69 -5.05 -0.58
C ALA A 25 -14.97 -5.04 -2.09
N GLU A 26 -16.12 -5.56 -2.52
CA GLU A 26 -16.56 -5.56 -3.92
C GLU A 26 -16.86 -4.15 -4.43
N ASP A 27 -17.58 -3.34 -3.65
CA ASP A 27 -17.88 -1.95 -3.98
C ASP A 27 -16.60 -1.12 -4.16
N LEU A 28 -15.66 -1.26 -3.21
CA LEU A 28 -14.36 -0.60 -3.31
C LEU A 28 -13.59 -1.09 -4.54
N ALA A 29 -13.60 -2.39 -4.82
CA ALA A 29 -12.94 -2.95 -6.01
C ALA A 29 -13.53 -2.38 -7.31
N ALA A 30 -14.85 -2.18 -7.38
CA ALA A 30 -15.52 -1.56 -8.51
C ALA A 30 -15.10 -0.08 -8.67
N ALA A 31 -15.06 0.68 -7.58
CA ALA A 31 -14.58 2.06 -7.57
C ALA A 31 -13.12 2.17 -8.07
N LEU A 32 -12.24 1.32 -7.55
CA LEU A 32 -10.83 1.27 -7.93
C LEU A 32 -10.63 0.81 -9.38
N LYS A 33 -11.47 -0.09 -9.89
CA LYS A 33 -11.49 -0.49 -11.30
C LYS A 33 -11.87 0.69 -12.19
N LYS A 34 -12.89 1.46 -11.83
CA LYS A 34 -13.28 2.68 -12.55
C LYS A 34 -12.19 3.74 -12.53
N ALA A 35 -11.53 3.90 -11.38
CA ALA A 35 -10.43 4.85 -11.17
C ALA A 35 -9.21 4.61 -12.07
N ARG A 36 -9.05 3.39 -12.61
CA ARG A 36 -7.99 3.07 -13.60
C ARG A 36 -8.25 3.67 -14.97
N GLN A 37 -9.49 4.02 -15.27
CA GLN A 37 -9.91 4.56 -16.57
C GLN A 37 -10.31 6.02 -16.46
N TRP A 38 -10.83 6.44 -15.31
CA TRP A 38 -11.40 7.76 -15.08
C TRP A 38 -10.93 8.34 -13.77
N THR A 39 -10.69 9.65 -13.73
CA THR A 39 -10.25 10.35 -12.54
C THR A 39 -10.87 11.72 -12.46
N ALA A 40 -11.20 12.17 -11.25
CA ALA A 40 -11.57 13.56 -11.02
C ALA A 40 -10.36 14.48 -11.22
N ARG A 41 -10.62 15.71 -11.65
CA ARG A 41 -9.62 16.79 -11.77
C ARG A 41 -10.15 18.03 -11.05
N GLY A 42 -9.26 18.91 -10.65
CA GLY A 42 -9.61 20.10 -9.87
C GLY A 42 -8.50 20.44 -8.90
N GLN A 43 -8.79 21.20 -7.85
CA GLN A 43 -7.80 21.59 -6.86
C GLN A 43 -7.74 20.56 -5.73
N VAL A 44 -6.58 19.96 -5.52
CA VAL A 44 -6.30 18.98 -4.46
C VAL A 44 -5.30 19.56 -3.48
N GLU A 45 -5.57 19.40 -2.19
CA GLU A 45 -4.57 19.57 -1.15
C GLU A 45 -3.92 18.21 -0.84
N VAL A 46 -2.59 18.18 -0.80
CA VAL A 46 -1.80 16.98 -0.51
C VAL A 46 -0.86 17.27 0.65
N SER A 47 -1.02 16.53 1.74
CA SER A 47 -0.20 16.65 2.95
C SER A 47 0.56 15.35 3.19
N VAL A 48 1.89 15.41 3.30
CA VAL A 48 2.77 14.25 3.55
C VAL A 48 3.61 14.54 4.79
N PHE A 49 3.36 13.78 5.85
CA PHE A 49 4.01 13.92 7.16
C PHE A 49 5.11 12.89 7.41
N PHE A 50 5.17 11.84 6.58
CA PHE A 50 6.18 10.77 6.70
C PHE A 50 7.07 10.65 5.43
N PRO A 51 8.41 10.62 5.57
CA PRO A 51 9.16 11.02 6.77
C PRO A 51 8.86 12.50 7.13
N PRO A 52 9.14 12.95 8.37
CA PRO A 52 8.84 14.32 8.80
C PRO A 52 9.31 15.37 7.80
N ARG A 53 8.44 16.34 7.46
CA ARG A 53 8.71 17.41 6.50
C ARG A 53 8.42 18.77 7.13
N THR A 54 9.25 19.75 6.81
CA THR A 54 9.06 21.16 7.19
C THR A 54 7.86 21.81 6.48
N THR A 55 7.61 21.44 5.22
CA THR A 55 6.45 21.88 4.45
C THR A 55 5.70 20.64 3.93
N PRO A 56 4.82 20.04 4.75
CA PRO A 56 4.16 18.79 4.41
C PRO A 56 3.08 18.98 3.33
N THR A 57 2.53 20.19 3.19
CA THR A 57 1.34 20.46 2.39
C THR A 57 1.65 21.18 1.08
N ARG A 58 1.02 20.73 -0.02
CA ARG A 58 1.07 21.37 -1.34
C ARG A 58 -0.25 21.20 -2.08
N THR A 59 -0.47 22.00 -3.12
CA THR A 59 -1.60 21.84 -4.04
C THR A 59 -1.23 21.04 -5.29
N ALA A 60 -2.22 20.37 -5.88
CA ALA A 60 -2.11 19.63 -7.14
C ALA A 60 -3.43 19.69 -7.93
N ASN A 61 -3.39 19.31 -9.21
CA ASN A 61 -4.58 19.32 -10.08
C ASN A 61 -5.37 18.00 -10.10
N ALA A 62 -4.91 17.01 -9.33
CA ALA A 62 -5.51 15.68 -9.19
C ALA A 62 -4.96 14.97 -7.95
N LEU A 63 -5.67 13.93 -7.51
CA LEU A 63 -5.18 13.07 -6.45
C LEU A 63 -3.88 12.38 -6.89
N PRO A 64 -2.87 12.29 -6.01
CA PRO A 64 -1.71 11.48 -6.30
C PRO A 64 -2.10 10.02 -6.52
N ALA A 65 -1.50 9.37 -7.51
CA ALA A 65 -1.75 7.96 -7.77
C ALA A 65 -1.39 7.11 -6.55
N VAL A 66 -2.26 6.15 -6.23
CA VAL A 66 -2.02 5.12 -5.21
C VAL A 66 -2.07 3.78 -5.92
N PRO A 67 -1.03 2.93 -5.80
CA PRO A 67 -0.88 1.73 -6.62
C PRO A 67 -1.72 0.56 -6.10
N PHE A 68 -3.04 0.72 -6.08
CA PHE A 68 -3.97 -0.29 -5.58
C PHE A 68 -3.95 -1.58 -6.42
N ARG A 69 -3.86 -2.72 -5.73
CA ARG A 69 -3.91 -4.07 -6.30
C ARG A 69 -5.10 -4.83 -5.68
N PRO A 70 -6.28 -4.82 -6.33
CA PRO A 70 -7.53 -5.34 -5.75
C PRO A 70 -7.44 -6.78 -5.20
N ALA A 71 -6.76 -7.70 -5.90
CA ALA A 71 -6.60 -9.08 -5.43
C ALA A 71 -5.81 -9.17 -4.11
N LEU A 72 -4.79 -8.33 -3.94
CA LEU A 72 -4.01 -8.28 -2.70
C LEU A 72 -4.78 -7.56 -1.59
N LEU A 73 -5.56 -6.52 -1.91
CA LEU A 73 -6.44 -5.86 -0.95
C LEU A 73 -7.44 -6.84 -0.35
N ALA A 74 -8.19 -7.58 -1.17
CA ALA A 74 -9.15 -8.57 -0.71
C ALA A 74 -8.51 -9.64 0.19
N ARG A 75 -7.28 -10.05 -0.14
CA ARG A 75 -6.52 -11.03 0.65
C ARG A 75 -6.07 -10.45 1.99
N ASN A 76 -5.44 -9.27 1.99
CA ASN A 76 -4.63 -8.78 3.10
C ASN A 76 -5.34 -7.74 4.00
N PHE A 77 -6.48 -7.20 3.59
CA PHE A 77 -7.19 -6.14 4.32
C PHE A 77 -8.63 -6.50 4.61
N THR A 78 -9.09 -6.13 5.80
CA THR A 78 -10.51 -6.00 6.11
C THR A 78 -10.98 -4.65 5.60
N VAL A 79 -12.05 -4.66 4.79
CA VAL A 79 -12.67 -3.45 4.25
C VAL A 79 -13.99 -3.22 4.96
N THR A 80 -14.17 -2.03 5.51
CA THR A 80 -15.43 -1.57 6.10
C THR A 80 -15.91 -0.33 5.37
N ARG A 81 -17.22 -0.20 5.24
CA ARG A 81 -17.89 0.90 4.55
C ARG A 81 -18.71 1.70 5.56
N SER A 82 -18.65 3.02 5.46
CA SER A 82 -19.45 3.95 6.28
C SER A 82 -19.91 5.14 5.45
N ASP A 83 -20.97 5.79 5.91
CA ASP A 83 -21.33 7.11 5.41
C ASP A 83 -20.24 8.11 5.77
N ALA A 84 -20.11 9.14 4.93
CA ALA A 84 -19.09 10.16 5.07
C ALA A 84 -19.62 11.52 4.63
N GLU A 85 -18.97 12.56 5.14
CA GLU A 85 -19.20 13.93 4.70
C GLU A 85 -18.89 14.09 3.21
N ALA A 86 -19.49 15.12 2.61
CA ALA A 86 -19.21 15.46 1.22
C ALA A 86 -17.76 15.95 1.06
N ILE A 87 -17.07 15.49 0.01
CA ILE A 87 -15.75 16.00 -0.37
C ILE A 87 -15.93 16.97 -1.54
N ALA A 88 -15.45 18.21 -1.39
CA ALA A 88 -15.62 19.27 -2.39
C ALA A 88 -17.09 19.45 -2.84
N GLY A 89 -18.03 19.37 -1.89
CA GLY A 89 -19.47 19.49 -2.15
C GLY A 89 -20.13 18.27 -2.78
N ARG A 90 -19.40 17.16 -3.00
CA ARG A 90 -19.94 15.94 -3.59
C ARG A 90 -20.17 14.84 -2.54
N PRO A 91 -21.37 14.22 -2.46
CA PRO A 91 -21.64 13.14 -1.54
C PRO A 91 -20.66 11.97 -1.70
N SER A 92 -20.15 11.46 -0.57
CA SER A 92 -19.14 10.41 -0.60
C SER A 92 -19.49 9.24 0.32
N THR A 93 -18.83 8.12 0.07
CA THR A 93 -18.81 6.93 0.92
C THR A 93 -17.38 6.71 1.38
N ARG A 94 -17.19 6.48 2.68
CA ARG A 94 -15.87 6.18 3.23
C ARG A 94 -15.66 4.67 3.28
N PHE A 95 -14.49 4.26 2.84
CA PHE A 95 -13.98 2.90 2.98
C PHE A 95 -12.73 2.92 3.84
N ASP A 96 -12.75 2.16 4.93
CA ASP A 96 -11.58 1.96 5.79
C ASP A 96 -10.97 0.58 5.52
N LEU A 97 -9.66 0.56 5.32
CA LEU A 97 -8.86 -0.62 5.02
C LEU A 97 -7.93 -0.85 6.21
N THR A 98 -8.20 -1.92 6.95
CA THR A 98 -7.37 -2.33 8.08
C THR A 98 -6.61 -3.61 7.71
N PRO A 99 -5.27 -3.65 7.82
CA PRO A 99 -4.51 -4.87 7.58
C PRO A 99 -5.02 -6.01 8.47
N LYS A 100 -5.22 -7.20 7.90
CA LYS A 100 -5.60 -8.40 8.65
C LYS A 100 -4.46 -8.94 9.51
N GLN A 101 -3.22 -8.63 9.14
CA GLN A 101 -2.01 -9.13 9.78
C GLN A 101 -0.91 -8.08 9.78
N GLY A 102 -0.02 -8.15 10.77
CA GLY A 102 1.14 -7.29 10.89
C GLY A 102 0.81 -5.83 11.22
N ALA A 103 1.79 -4.97 11.02
CA ALA A 103 1.74 -3.55 11.37
C ALA A 103 1.94 -2.68 10.12
N ALA A 104 1.22 -3.00 9.04
CA ALA A 104 1.17 -2.14 7.86
C ALA A 104 0.27 -0.92 8.11
N ALA A 105 0.42 0.12 7.30
CA ALA A 105 -0.41 1.31 7.42
C ALA A 105 -1.88 1.02 7.07
N ARG A 106 -2.79 1.73 7.74
CA ARG A 106 -4.22 1.73 7.50
C ARG A 106 -4.58 2.82 6.50
N TRP A 107 -5.63 2.59 5.73
CA TRP A 107 -6.08 3.56 4.73
C TRP A 107 -7.55 3.88 4.90
N SER A 108 -7.91 5.13 4.64
CA SER A 108 -9.29 5.57 4.47
C SER A 108 -9.41 6.18 3.08
N LEU A 109 -10.46 5.82 2.33
CA LEU A 109 -10.76 6.40 1.03
C LEU A 109 -12.17 6.98 1.05
N TRP A 110 -12.34 8.15 0.44
CA TRP A 110 -13.65 8.73 0.18
C TRP A 110 -13.94 8.59 -1.31
N ILE A 111 -14.97 7.83 -1.64
CA ILE A 111 -15.39 7.54 -3.01
C ILE A 111 -16.65 8.35 -3.29
N ASP A 112 -16.67 9.07 -4.41
CA ASP A 112 -17.88 9.77 -4.88
C ASP A 112 -19.03 8.80 -5.13
N ARG A 113 -20.23 9.08 -4.60
CA ARG A 113 -21.39 8.17 -4.75
C ARG A 113 -21.91 8.06 -6.18
N GLU A 114 -21.76 9.09 -6.98
CA GLU A 114 -22.32 9.16 -8.34
C GLU A 114 -21.27 8.69 -9.38
N TRP A 115 -20.08 9.27 -9.32
CA TRP A 115 -18.98 8.99 -10.22
C TRP A 115 -18.22 7.73 -9.85
N ASN A 116 -18.34 7.22 -8.63
CA ASN A 116 -17.66 6.02 -8.17
C ASN A 116 -16.13 6.07 -8.41
N VAL A 117 -15.51 7.22 -8.10
CA VAL A 117 -14.05 7.42 -8.14
C VAL A 117 -13.56 8.06 -6.83
N PRO A 118 -12.28 7.89 -6.45
CA PRO A 118 -11.74 8.52 -5.26
C PRO A 118 -11.75 10.06 -5.34
N LEU A 119 -12.17 10.69 -4.24
CA LEU A 119 -12.11 12.14 -4.01
C LEU A 119 -11.14 12.53 -2.89
N ALA A 120 -10.86 11.61 -1.96
CA ALA A 120 -9.84 11.79 -0.95
C ALA A 120 -9.29 10.44 -0.49
N PHE A 121 -8.12 10.48 0.14
CA PHE A 121 -7.60 9.37 0.92
C PHE A 121 -6.76 9.86 2.11
N GLU A 122 -6.66 9.01 3.12
CA GLU A 122 -5.73 9.13 4.24
C GLU A 122 -4.96 7.82 4.40
N GLU A 123 -3.68 7.95 4.74
CA GLU A 123 -2.80 6.87 5.17
C GLU A 123 -2.40 7.15 6.62
N ARG A 124 -2.63 6.18 7.50
CA ARG A 124 -2.27 6.25 8.91
C ARG A 124 -1.34 5.12 9.29
N MET A 125 -0.33 5.47 10.08
CA MET A 125 0.58 4.54 10.72
C MET A 125 -0.18 3.53 11.60
N PRO A 126 0.44 2.40 11.96
CA PRO A 126 -0.16 1.42 12.88
C PRO A 126 -0.58 2.00 14.23
N ASP A 127 0.13 3.04 14.69
CA ASP A 127 -0.17 3.78 15.93
C ASP A 127 -1.28 4.84 15.75
N GLY A 128 -1.83 4.99 14.54
CA GLY A 128 -2.89 5.96 14.21
C GLY A 128 -2.38 7.32 13.71
N THR A 129 -1.07 7.58 13.77
CA THR A 129 -0.46 8.83 13.30
C THR A 129 -0.73 9.03 11.81
N LEU A 130 -1.13 10.24 11.40
CA LEU A 130 -1.37 10.55 10.00
C LEU A 130 -0.05 10.62 9.23
N ALA A 131 0.15 9.74 8.26
CA ALA A 131 1.36 9.71 7.42
C ALA A 131 1.18 10.56 6.16
N ARG A 132 -0.01 10.49 5.55
CA ARG A 132 -0.34 11.21 4.32
C ARG A 132 -1.84 11.43 4.20
N ARG A 133 -2.24 12.55 3.63
CA ARG A 133 -3.62 12.87 3.24
C ARG A 133 -3.63 13.54 1.87
N ALA A 134 -4.63 13.24 1.05
CA ALA A 134 -4.97 14.08 -0.08
C ALA A 134 -6.48 14.18 -0.23
N ALA A 135 -6.99 15.38 -0.51
CA ALA A 135 -8.42 15.60 -0.72
C ALA A 135 -8.65 16.71 -1.74
N PHE A 136 -9.68 16.56 -2.58
CA PHE A 136 -10.14 17.68 -3.39
C PHE A 136 -10.72 18.80 -2.50
N LEU A 137 -10.26 20.02 -2.74
CA LEU A 137 -10.90 21.25 -2.28
C LEU A 137 -11.99 21.69 -3.28
N LYS A 138 -11.74 21.46 -4.58
CA LYS A 138 -12.67 21.74 -5.68
C LYS A 138 -12.53 20.66 -6.74
N VAL A 139 -13.65 20.23 -7.32
CA VAL A 139 -13.69 19.24 -8.41
C VAL A 139 -14.33 19.88 -9.63
N ASN A 140 -13.73 19.68 -10.81
CA ASN A 140 -14.28 20.11 -12.09
C ASN A 140 -15.60 19.37 -12.37
N GLY A 141 -16.48 19.91 -13.21
CA GLY A 141 -17.80 19.30 -13.46
C GLY A 141 -17.83 17.95 -14.19
N ALA A 142 -16.68 17.41 -14.61
CA ALA A 142 -16.59 16.15 -15.35
C ALA A 142 -15.32 15.36 -15.02
N LEU A 143 -15.40 14.03 -15.20
CA LEU A 143 -14.26 13.12 -15.12
C LEU A 143 -13.34 13.26 -16.33
N ALA A 144 -12.04 13.08 -16.11
CA ALA A 144 -11.04 12.96 -17.16
C ALA A 144 -10.59 11.51 -17.30
N ARG A 145 -10.07 11.14 -18.48
CA ARG A 145 -9.38 9.85 -18.66
C ARG A 145 -8.16 9.79 -17.74
N ALA A 146 -8.01 8.66 -17.04
CA ALA A 146 -6.83 8.38 -16.25
C ALA A 146 -5.68 7.94 -17.18
N PRO A 147 -4.43 8.34 -16.89
CA PRO A 147 -3.27 7.80 -17.59
C PRO A 147 -3.19 6.28 -17.35
N ALA A 148 -2.96 5.51 -18.41
CA ALA A 148 -2.92 4.05 -18.33
C ALA A 148 -1.74 3.61 -17.42
N PRO A 149 -1.98 2.90 -16.32
CA PRO A 149 -0.89 2.38 -15.50
C PRO A 149 -0.24 1.19 -16.21
N GLN A 150 1.06 1.30 -16.50
CA GLN A 150 1.89 0.12 -16.82
C GLN A 150 2.20 -0.61 -15.51
N LEU A 151 1.51 -1.72 -15.28
CA LEU A 151 1.86 -2.65 -14.21
C LEU A 151 2.69 -3.78 -14.83
N PRO A 152 4.01 -3.87 -14.57
CA PRO A 152 4.78 -5.00 -15.04
C PRO A 152 4.27 -6.31 -14.41
N SER A 153 4.28 -7.38 -15.18
CA SER A 153 3.88 -8.72 -14.77
C SER A 153 4.90 -9.29 -13.77
N GLY A 154 4.56 -9.34 -12.49
CA GLY A 154 5.43 -9.91 -11.45
C GLY A 154 5.43 -11.45 -11.37
N SER A 155 4.89 -12.16 -12.38
CA SER A 155 4.80 -13.63 -12.34
C SER A 155 6.20 -14.25 -12.26
N GLY A 156 6.44 -15.08 -11.24
CA GLY A 156 7.75 -15.73 -11.02
C GLY A 156 8.77 -14.88 -10.23
N LEU A 157 8.56 -13.56 -10.09
CA LEU A 157 9.48 -12.68 -9.36
C LEU A 157 9.66 -13.11 -7.90
N GLY A 158 8.61 -13.63 -7.26
CA GLY A 158 8.68 -14.15 -5.89
C GLY A 158 9.68 -15.31 -5.73
N ALA A 159 9.68 -16.25 -6.68
CA ALA A 159 10.59 -17.39 -6.64
C ALA A 159 12.04 -16.94 -6.86
N VAL A 160 12.24 -16.06 -7.84
CA VAL A 160 13.57 -15.50 -8.15
C VAL A 160 14.10 -14.66 -6.98
N LEU A 161 13.27 -13.84 -6.36
CA LEU A 161 13.67 -13.07 -5.18
C LEU A 161 14.10 -13.96 -4.01
N LYS A 162 13.36 -15.04 -3.75
CA LYS A 162 13.69 -16.00 -2.69
C LYS A 162 15.02 -16.71 -2.95
N ALA A 163 15.32 -17.05 -4.19
CA ALA A 163 16.60 -17.62 -4.58
C ALA A 163 17.74 -16.59 -4.50
N ALA A 164 17.46 -15.35 -4.91
CA ALA A 164 18.43 -14.26 -4.92
C ALA A 164 18.84 -13.80 -3.52
N LEU A 165 17.91 -13.79 -2.55
CA LEU A 165 18.14 -13.35 -1.17
C LEU A 165 17.74 -14.44 -0.17
N PRO A 166 18.53 -15.52 -0.01
CA PRO A 166 18.27 -16.54 1.00
C PRO A 166 18.23 -15.90 2.40
N GLY A 167 17.20 -16.27 3.17
CA GLY A 167 16.98 -15.72 4.52
C GLY A 167 16.15 -14.44 4.57
N LEU A 168 15.79 -13.84 3.42
CA LEU A 168 14.83 -12.74 3.39
C LEU A 168 13.46 -13.21 3.89
N ARG A 169 12.90 -12.47 4.85
CA ARG A 169 11.53 -12.69 5.35
C ARG A 169 10.68 -11.49 4.97
N LEU A 170 9.79 -11.66 3.99
CA LEU A 170 8.90 -10.57 3.58
C LEU A 170 7.98 -10.17 4.75
N PRO A 171 7.76 -8.87 5.00
CA PRO A 171 6.75 -8.44 5.96
C PRO A 171 5.37 -9.02 5.64
N ALA A 172 4.55 -9.24 6.68
CA ALA A 172 3.25 -9.90 6.55
C ALA A 172 2.38 -9.25 5.45
N GLY A 173 1.83 -10.07 4.55
CA GLY A 173 0.98 -9.62 3.45
C GLY A 173 1.73 -9.09 2.21
N PHE A 174 2.99 -8.66 2.35
CA PHE A 174 3.78 -8.10 1.24
C PHE A 174 4.28 -9.19 0.30
N VAL A 175 4.14 -8.93 -1.00
CA VAL A 175 4.69 -9.77 -2.07
C VAL A 175 5.44 -8.90 -3.08
N PRO A 176 6.45 -9.42 -3.79
CA PRO A 176 7.11 -8.66 -4.85
C PRO A 176 6.19 -8.52 -6.05
N VAL A 177 6.13 -7.32 -6.61
CA VAL A 177 5.18 -6.96 -7.67
C VAL A 177 5.79 -6.26 -8.87
N ALA A 178 7.03 -5.80 -8.76
CA ALA A 178 7.81 -5.23 -9.85
C ALA A 178 9.30 -5.27 -9.49
N ALA A 179 10.16 -5.28 -10.50
CA ALA A 179 11.57 -5.01 -10.36
C ALA A 179 11.99 -3.98 -11.41
N ARG A 180 13.00 -3.18 -11.11
CA ARG A 180 13.60 -2.25 -12.06
C ARG A 180 15.09 -2.11 -11.78
N ALA A 181 15.86 -1.92 -12.85
CA ALA A 181 17.24 -1.49 -12.74
C ALA A 181 17.26 -0.05 -12.21
N ARG A 182 18.25 0.25 -11.36
CA ARG A 182 18.49 1.63 -10.93
C ARG A 182 19.33 2.35 -11.97
N ALA A 183 19.31 3.69 -11.94
CA ALA A 183 20.13 4.51 -12.81
C ALA A 183 21.61 4.06 -12.77
N ALA A 184 22.30 4.09 -13.90
CA ALA A 184 23.66 3.54 -14.05
C ALA A 184 24.64 4.06 -12.99
N ALA A 185 24.59 5.36 -12.68
CA ALA A 185 25.43 5.99 -11.64
C ALA A 185 25.15 5.48 -10.21
N GLN A 186 23.95 4.97 -9.94
CA GLN A 186 23.57 4.40 -8.64
C GLN A 186 23.87 2.90 -8.58
N GLY A 187 23.65 2.19 -9.70
CA GLY A 187 23.79 0.75 -9.82
C GLY A 187 22.77 -0.04 -8.99
N GLY A 188 22.65 -1.33 -9.30
CA GLY A 188 21.81 -2.27 -8.56
C GLY A 188 20.35 -2.31 -9.03
N ILE A 189 19.52 -2.99 -8.23
CA ILE A 189 18.14 -3.35 -8.57
C ILE A 189 17.22 -2.90 -7.44
N GLU A 190 16.06 -2.36 -7.81
CA GLU A 190 14.97 -2.06 -6.89
C GLU A 190 13.81 -3.01 -7.17
N ILE A 191 13.35 -3.70 -6.13
CA ILE A 191 12.18 -4.56 -6.12
C ILE A 191 11.09 -3.88 -5.33
N THR A 192 9.94 -3.65 -5.98
CA THR A 192 8.74 -3.14 -5.32
C THR A 192 8.01 -4.29 -4.65
N LEU A 193 7.79 -4.19 -3.34
CA LEU A 193 6.94 -5.07 -2.56
C LEU A 193 5.61 -4.37 -2.28
N SER A 194 4.49 -5.10 -2.30
CA SER A 194 3.19 -4.55 -1.95
C SER A 194 2.31 -5.57 -1.25
N ASP A 195 1.50 -5.10 -0.30
CA ASP A 195 0.41 -5.84 0.32
C ASP A 195 -0.97 -5.55 -0.32
N GLY A 196 -1.01 -4.70 -1.34
CA GLY A 196 -2.25 -4.28 -2.01
C GLY A 196 -2.43 -2.78 -2.09
N VAL A 197 -1.89 -2.02 -1.13
CA VAL A 197 -1.90 -0.54 -1.17
C VAL A 197 -0.60 0.03 -0.61
N ASN A 198 -0.06 -0.57 0.45
CA ASN A 198 1.24 -0.19 0.97
C ASN A 198 2.34 -0.69 0.05
N VAL A 199 3.43 0.05 -0.01
CA VAL A 199 4.57 -0.24 -0.86
C VAL A 199 5.86 -0.13 -0.06
N LEU A 200 6.74 -1.12 -0.25
CA LEU A 200 8.13 -1.07 0.20
C LEU A 200 9.06 -1.18 -1.01
N ALA A 201 10.19 -0.51 -0.94
CA ALA A 201 11.30 -0.71 -1.87
C ALA A 201 12.36 -1.60 -1.20
N LEU A 202 12.58 -2.77 -1.77
CA LEU A 202 13.72 -3.63 -1.45
C LEU A 202 14.82 -3.37 -2.49
N ILE A 203 15.97 -2.90 -2.04
CA ILE A 203 17.05 -2.43 -2.92
C ILE A 203 18.28 -3.30 -2.69
N VAL A 204 18.87 -3.79 -3.78
CA VAL A 204 20.22 -4.38 -3.78
C VAL A 204 21.15 -3.40 -4.46
N ALA A 205 22.21 -2.96 -3.77
CA ALA A 205 23.08 -1.89 -4.24
C ALA A 205 24.56 -2.10 -3.87
N PRO A 206 25.51 -1.47 -4.60
CA PRO A 206 26.94 -1.51 -4.28
C PRO A 206 27.33 -0.63 -3.08
N ARG A 207 26.56 0.44 -2.81
CA ARG A 207 26.82 1.38 -1.71
C ARG A 207 25.80 1.15 -0.60
N ASN A 208 26.03 1.74 0.58
CA ASN A 208 25.06 1.75 1.68
C ASN A 208 24.22 3.05 1.68
N VAL A 209 23.11 3.03 2.41
CA VAL A 209 22.24 4.18 2.67
C VAL A 209 22.43 4.66 4.11
N ARG A 210 22.21 5.96 4.34
CA ARG A 210 22.14 6.50 5.69
C ARG A 210 20.92 5.94 6.41
N GLY A 211 21.10 5.50 7.65
CA GLY A 211 19.98 5.09 8.50
C GLY A 211 19.01 6.25 8.73
N ALA A 212 17.72 5.97 8.61
CA ALA A 212 16.62 6.89 8.86
C ALA A 212 15.38 6.08 9.26
N VAL A 213 14.35 6.75 9.79
CA VAL A 213 13.06 6.11 10.08
C VAL A 213 12.49 5.52 8.79
N GLY A 214 12.02 4.27 8.85
CA GLY A 214 11.50 3.57 7.68
C GLY A 214 12.58 3.03 6.74
N VAL A 215 13.84 2.95 7.18
CA VAL A 215 14.98 2.38 6.43
C VAL A 215 15.71 1.34 7.28
N ALA A 216 15.75 0.10 6.81
CA ALA A 216 16.66 -0.93 7.31
C ALA A 216 17.69 -1.30 6.22
N SER A 217 18.93 -1.59 6.62
CA SER A 217 20.00 -1.99 5.71
C SER A 217 20.86 -3.08 6.33
N VAL A 218 21.35 -4.00 5.50
CA VAL A 218 22.31 -5.04 5.88
C VAL A 218 23.41 -5.15 4.82
N ARG A 219 24.65 -5.35 5.27
CA ARG A 219 25.82 -5.64 4.42
C ARG A 219 25.87 -7.16 4.18
N VAL A 220 26.04 -7.57 2.92
CA VAL A 220 25.99 -8.98 2.50
C VAL A 220 27.10 -9.31 1.49
N ALA A 221 27.41 -10.60 1.33
CA ALA A 221 28.27 -11.08 0.25
C ALA A 221 27.51 -11.12 -1.08
N GLY A 222 28.18 -10.87 -2.21
CA GLY A 222 27.61 -10.98 -3.56
C GLY A 222 28.66 -11.32 -4.61
N ALA A 223 28.23 -11.57 -5.85
CA ALA A 223 29.06 -12.11 -6.94
C ALA A 223 30.31 -11.28 -7.31
N GLY A 224 30.38 -10.01 -6.90
CA GLY A 224 31.51 -9.11 -7.14
C GLY A 224 32.06 -8.45 -5.86
N GLY A 225 31.85 -9.09 -4.70
CA GLY A 225 32.28 -8.57 -3.41
C GLY A 225 31.11 -8.13 -2.53
N VAL A 226 31.27 -7.03 -1.80
CA VAL A 226 30.28 -6.57 -0.83
C VAL A 226 29.09 -5.93 -1.54
N ARG A 227 27.88 -6.29 -1.12
CA ARG A 227 26.64 -5.61 -1.49
C ARG A 227 25.90 -5.15 -0.24
N PHE A 228 24.94 -4.26 -0.45
CA PHE A 228 24.00 -3.85 0.58
C PHE A 228 22.58 -4.14 0.14
N VAL A 229 21.79 -4.62 1.08
CA VAL A 229 20.36 -4.88 0.89
C VAL A 229 19.61 -3.95 1.82
N TRP A 230 18.76 -3.09 1.27
CA TRP A 230 17.98 -2.14 2.04
C TRP A 230 16.50 -2.40 1.86
N LEU A 231 15.73 -2.20 2.91
CA LEU A 231 14.28 -2.19 2.86
C LEU A 231 13.79 -0.83 3.33
N VAL A 232 13.07 -0.14 2.45
CA VAL A 232 12.59 1.22 2.65
C VAL A 232 11.09 1.26 2.53
N GLY A 233 10.42 1.87 3.49
CA GLY A 233 8.99 2.16 3.39
C GLY A 233 8.31 2.34 4.73
N ASN A 234 6.99 2.43 4.68
CA ASN A 234 6.18 2.83 5.81
C ASN A 234 5.80 1.63 6.71
N LEU A 235 6.77 1.15 7.49
CA LEU A 235 6.60 0.09 8.48
C LEU A 235 7.40 0.42 9.74
N PRO A 236 7.04 -0.17 10.90
CA PRO A 236 7.87 -0.09 12.10
C PRO A 236 9.30 -0.61 11.85
N ASP A 237 10.29 0.10 12.37
CA ASP A 237 11.71 -0.22 12.19
C ASP A 237 12.06 -1.67 12.58
N ALA A 238 11.43 -2.19 13.63
CA ALA A 238 11.62 -3.57 14.07
C ALA A 238 11.18 -4.59 13.01
N ALA A 239 10.07 -4.32 12.31
CA ALA A 239 9.59 -5.18 11.22
C ALA A 239 10.53 -5.14 10.02
N LEU A 240 11.05 -3.95 9.67
CA LEU A 240 12.02 -3.79 8.58
C LEU A 240 13.34 -4.52 8.88
N LYS A 241 13.85 -4.40 10.12
CA LYS A 241 15.07 -5.10 10.55
C LYS A 241 14.89 -6.61 10.58
N LEU A 242 13.74 -7.09 11.09
CA LEU A 242 13.42 -8.52 11.14
C LEU A 242 13.38 -9.13 9.73
N ALA A 243 12.88 -8.39 8.74
CA ALA A 243 12.82 -8.85 7.35
C ALA A 243 14.21 -9.18 6.77
N LEU A 244 15.22 -8.40 7.17
CA LEU A 244 16.61 -8.53 6.68
C LEU A 244 17.52 -9.33 7.61
N ALA A 245 17.06 -9.71 8.81
CA ALA A 245 17.90 -10.22 9.90
C ALA A 245 18.71 -11.48 9.55
N ASN A 246 18.25 -12.29 8.60
CA ASN A 246 18.90 -13.53 8.17
C ASN A 246 19.48 -13.49 6.76
N VAL A 247 19.44 -12.32 6.10
CA VAL A 247 20.08 -12.15 4.80
C VAL A 247 21.58 -12.05 5.01
N ARG A 248 22.35 -12.92 4.34
CA ARG A 248 23.82 -12.99 4.45
C ARG A 248 24.53 -12.83 3.12
N GLN A 249 23.86 -13.20 2.04
CA GLN A 249 24.37 -13.13 0.69
C GLN A 249 23.27 -12.72 -0.29
N VAL A 250 23.69 -12.26 -1.46
CA VAL A 250 22.82 -11.97 -2.59
C VAL A 250 23.37 -12.55 -3.88
N ASN A 251 22.51 -13.22 -4.64
CA ASN A 251 22.76 -13.59 -6.03
C ASN A 251 21.79 -12.82 -6.92
N GLU A 252 22.30 -11.83 -7.65
CA GLU A 252 21.45 -10.98 -8.51
C GLU A 252 21.08 -11.63 -9.84
N ALA A 253 21.58 -12.84 -10.11
CA ALA A 253 21.23 -13.60 -11.29
C ALA A 253 19.71 -13.76 -11.39
N GLY A 254 19.14 -13.36 -12.54
CA GLY A 254 17.71 -13.45 -12.79
C GLY A 254 16.86 -12.31 -12.19
N LEU A 255 17.35 -11.48 -11.26
CA LEU A 255 16.57 -10.31 -10.81
C LEU A 255 16.41 -9.27 -11.92
N GLY A 256 17.43 -9.14 -12.78
CA GLY A 256 17.42 -8.20 -13.90
C GLY A 256 16.48 -8.57 -15.04
N THR A 257 15.99 -9.81 -15.12
CA THR A 257 15.09 -10.25 -16.22
C THR A 257 13.68 -9.65 -16.09
N PHE A 258 13.35 -9.13 -14.90
CA PHE A 258 12.09 -8.45 -14.62
C PHE A 258 12.21 -6.93 -14.71
N ALA A 259 13.42 -6.40 -14.87
CA ALA A 259 13.64 -4.97 -15.02
C ALA A 259 13.36 -4.55 -16.47
N ALA A 260 12.57 -3.49 -16.66
CA ALA A 260 12.55 -2.80 -17.94
C ALA A 260 13.97 -2.26 -18.25
N PRO A 261 14.38 -2.22 -19.53
CA PRO A 261 15.64 -1.60 -19.93
C PRO A 261 15.73 -0.17 -19.37
N VAL A 262 16.92 0.24 -18.92
CA VAL A 262 17.16 1.65 -18.56
C VAL A 262 17.12 2.44 -19.86
N ASP A 263 16.23 3.44 -19.97
CA ASP A 263 16.18 4.33 -21.12
C ASP A 263 17.57 4.91 -21.36
N SER A 264 18.17 4.59 -22.51
CA SER A 264 19.55 4.94 -22.87
C SER A 264 19.72 6.38 -23.35
N ASN A 265 18.72 7.25 -23.17
CA ASN A 265 18.81 8.67 -23.52
C ASN A 265 18.89 9.56 -22.28
N ARG A 266 20.12 9.83 -21.83
CA ARG A 266 20.50 11.08 -21.14
C ARG A 266 21.95 11.41 -21.40
#